data_AF-A0A2V6E6I7-F1
#
_entry.id   AF-A0A2V6E6I7-F1
#
_cell.length_a   1.000
_cell.length_b   1.000
_cell.length_c   1.000
_cell.angle_alpha   90.00
_cell.angle_beta   90.00
_cell.angle_gamma   90.00
#
_symmetry.space_group_name_H-M   'P 1'
#
loop_
_entity.id
_entity.type
_entity.pdbx_description
1 polymer ?
#
loop_
_entity_poly.entity_id
_entity_poly.type
_entity_poly.pdbx_seq_one_letter_code
_entity_poly.pdbx_strand_id
1 'polypeptide(L)'
;MGKEVRVAEEKQNLLQLYRFCFLMLADAAEAQEVFHATLREAAQLAAGSEAPRNRLWFFRNARWRCLEAGEQGLQAEAVDLKQDELAESAPSQIEKLEPQQFAIWISGAPEPQRTALALFYLDEFNYRELLSVTELKPPELSKLLCDGRRQFQAWLDATLPRTET
;
A
#
# COMPACT_ATOMS: atom_id res chain seq x y z
N MET A 1 -8.25 -15.64 28.54
CA MET A 1 -7.18 -15.50 27.52
C MET A 1 -7.67 -15.51 26.06
N GLY A 2 -8.61 -16.36 25.62
CA GLY A 2 -8.97 -16.44 24.19
C GLY A 2 -9.78 -15.27 23.60
N LYS A 3 -10.56 -14.52 24.39
CA LYS A 3 -11.41 -13.41 23.91
C LYS A 3 -10.62 -12.11 23.70
N GLU A 4 -9.69 -11.80 24.61
CA GLU A 4 -8.88 -10.58 24.54
C GLU A 4 -7.86 -10.61 23.39
N VAL A 5 -7.26 -11.78 23.13
CA VAL A 5 -6.34 -11.99 22.01
C VAL A 5 -7.05 -11.77 20.67
N ARG A 6 -8.26 -12.31 20.49
CA ARG A 6 -9.06 -12.11 19.27
C ARG A 6 -9.44 -10.65 19.04
N VAL A 7 -9.86 -9.94 20.10
CA VAL A 7 -10.20 -8.51 20.01
C VAL A 7 -8.97 -7.66 19.65
N ALA A 8 -7.78 -8.02 20.15
CA ALA A 8 -6.55 -7.34 19.78
C ALA A 8 -6.17 -7.57 18.31
N GLU A 9 -6.29 -8.81 17.83
CA GLU A 9 -6.03 -9.19 16.43
C GLU A 9 -7.01 -8.50 15.47
N GLU A 10 -8.30 -8.42 15.82
CA GLU A 10 -9.31 -7.70 15.05
C GLU A 10 -8.99 -6.20 14.95
N LYS A 11 -8.61 -5.57 16.07
CA LYS A 11 -8.20 -4.16 16.08
C LYS A 11 -6.96 -3.93 15.23
N GLN A 12 -5.98 -4.83 15.30
CA GLN A 12 -4.79 -4.77 14.44
C GLN A 12 -5.18 -4.88 12.96
N ASN A 13 -6.04 -5.82 12.60
CA ASN A 13 -6.51 -6.00 11.23
C ASN A 13 -7.21 -4.75 10.68
N LEU A 14 -8.03 -4.07 11.49
CA LEU A 14 -8.70 -2.83 11.11
C LEU A 14 -7.71 -1.67 10.92
N LEU A 15 -6.73 -1.53 11.83
CA LEU A 15 -5.68 -0.52 11.69
C LEU A 15 -4.85 -0.73 10.42
N GLN A 16 -4.54 -1.98 10.08
CA GLN A 16 -3.79 -2.31 8.88
C GLN A 16 -4.60 -2.10 7.60
N LEU A 17 -5.93 -2.29 7.65
CA LEU A 17 -6.80 -1.95 6.54
C LEU A 17 -6.79 -0.43 6.28
N TYR A 18 -6.88 0.40 7.32
CA TYR A 18 -6.78 1.85 7.17
C TYR A 18 -5.42 2.27 6.61
N ARG A 19 -4.32 1.73 7.17
CA ARG A 19 -2.96 2.00 6.67
C ARG A 19 -2.79 1.60 5.21
N PHE A 20 -3.35 0.47 4.80
CA PHE A 20 -3.38 0.08 3.39
C PHE A 20 -4.05 1.14 2.52
N CYS A 21 -5.25 1.60 2.89
CA CYS A 21 -5.95 2.64 2.14
C CYS A 21 -5.11 3.93 2.07
N PHE A 22 -4.46 4.31 3.17
CA PHE A 22 -3.59 5.48 3.22
C PHE A 22 -2.36 5.35 2.32
N LEU A 23 -1.71 4.18 2.27
CA LEU A 23 -0.58 3.94 1.34
C LEU A 23 -1.03 3.98 -0.12
N MET A 24 -2.24 3.52 -0.43
CA MET A 24 -2.77 3.49 -1.79
C MET A 24 -3.15 4.88 -2.33
N LEU A 25 -3.54 5.81 -1.44
CA LEU A 25 -4.15 7.10 -1.83
C LEU A 25 -3.30 8.31 -1.41
N ALA A 26 -2.48 8.19 -0.37
CA ALA A 26 -1.74 9.28 0.29
C ALA A 26 -2.58 10.45 0.82
N ASP A 27 -3.91 10.41 0.67
CA ASP A 27 -4.86 11.34 1.26
C ASP A 27 -5.62 10.67 2.41
N ALA A 28 -5.62 11.30 3.58
CA ALA A 28 -6.24 10.75 4.77
C ALA A 28 -7.79 10.73 4.69
N ALA A 29 -8.39 11.72 4.04
CA ALA A 29 -9.84 11.80 3.89
C ALA A 29 -10.33 10.72 2.91
N GLU A 30 -9.68 10.58 1.76
CA GLU A 30 -10.02 9.52 0.79
C GLU A 30 -9.77 8.12 1.38
N ALA A 31 -8.64 7.93 2.09
CA ALA A 31 -8.35 6.67 2.77
C ALA A 31 -9.40 6.31 3.82
N GLN A 32 -9.86 7.29 4.61
CA GLN A 32 -10.92 7.09 5.60
C GLN A 32 -12.26 6.76 4.93
N GLU A 33 -12.57 7.39 3.80
CA GLU A 33 -13.78 7.11 3.04
C GLU A 33 -13.78 5.67 2.52
N VAL A 34 -12.70 5.24 1.85
CA VAL A 34 -12.56 3.87 1.35
C VAL A 34 -12.63 2.86 2.50
N PHE A 35 -11.91 3.11 3.59
CA PHE A 35 -11.93 2.26 4.79
C PHE A 35 -13.35 2.08 5.34
N HIS A 36 -14.10 3.18 5.54
CA HIS A 36 -15.46 3.12 6.03
C HIS A 36 -16.42 2.44 5.05
N ALA A 37 -16.24 2.64 3.74
CA ALA A 37 -17.06 2.00 2.72
C ALA A 37 -16.87 0.47 2.74
N THR A 38 -15.63 -0.02 2.84
CA THR A 38 -15.33 -1.45 2.97
C THR A 38 -15.94 -2.05 4.24
N LEU A 39 -15.87 -1.35 5.38
CA LEU A 39 -16.50 -1.84 6.62
C LEU A 39 -18.03 -1.86 6.54
N ARG A 40 -18.63 -0.86 5.90
CA ARG A 40 -20.09 -0.79 5.70
C ARG A 40 -20.57 -1.97 4.86
N GLU A 41 -19.87 -2.30 3.78
CA GLU A 41 -20.19 -3.45 2.94
C GLU A 41 -20.04 -4.76 3.72
N ALA A 42 -18.96 -4.93 4.48
CA ALA A 42 -18.77 -6.09 5.34
C ALA A 42 -19.94 -6.26 6.34
N ALA A 43 -20.41 -5.17 6.95
CA ALA A 43 -21.53 -5.19 7.88
C ALA A 43 -22.86 -5.55 7.19
N GLN A 44 -23.11 -5.03 5.99
CA GLN A 44 -24.29 -5.37 5.18
C GLN A 44 -24.30 -6.85 4.79
N LEU A 45 -23.17 -7.38 4.33
CA LEU A 45 -23.02 -8.80 4.00
C LEU A 45 -23.22 -9.70 5.22
N ALA A 46 -22.67 -9.31 6.38
CA ALA A 46 -22.86 -10.05 7.62
C ALA A 46 -24.34 -10.09 8.06
N ALA A 47 -25.09 -9.00 7.88
CA ALA A 47 -26.52 -8.96 8.13
C ALA A 47 -27.31 -9.90 7.19
N GLY A 48 -26.82 -10.12 5.97
CA GLY A 48 -27.38 -11.07 4.99
C GLY A 48 -26.93 -12.52 5.17
N SER A 49 -26.22 -12.87 6.25
CA SER A 49 -25.60 -14.20 6.45
C SER A 49 -24.49 -14.57 5.45
N GLU A 50 -23.90 -13.57 4.77
CA GLU A 50 -22.79 -13.72 3.83
C GLU A 50 -21.51 -13.04 4.33
N ALA A 51 -21.23 -13.13 5.64
CA ALA A 51 -20.09 -12.45 6.25
C ALA A 51 -18.76 -12.72 5.49
N PRO A 52 -17.86 -11.72 5.37
CA PRO A 52 -16.57 -11.89 4.72
C PRO A 52 -15.80 -13.11 5.25
N ARG A 53 -15.35 -13.97 4.33
CA ARG A 53 -14.79 -15.29 4.67
C ARG A 53 -13.45 -15.22 5.39
N ASN A 54 -12.65 -14.17 5.15
CA ASN A 54 -11.33 -13.99 5.74
C ASN A 54 -10.87 -12.54 5.66
N ARG A 55 -9.77 -12.22 6.36
CA ARG A 55 -9.10 -10.92 6.35
C ARG A 55 -8.79 -10.42 4.93
N LEU A 56 -8.36 -11.30 4.02
CA LEU A 56 -7.98 -10.91 2.66
C LEU A 56 -9.13 -10.33 1.84
N TRP A 57 -10.39 -10.68 2.17
CA TRP A 57 -11.56 -10.06 1.53
C TRP A 57 -11.54 -8.54 1.69
N PHE A 58 -11.20 -8.05 2.89
CA PHE A 58 -11.15 -6.61 3.17
C PHE A 58 -10.12 -5.90 2.30
N PHE A 59 -8.92 -6.48 2.15
CA PHE A 59 -7.86 -5.88 1.33
C PHE A 59 -8.16 -5.94 -0.16
N ARG A 60 -8.81 -6.99 -0.67
CA ARG A 60 -9.27 -7.04 -2.06
C ARG A 60 -10.36 -5.99 -2.34
N ASN A 61 -11.33 -5.85 -1.45
CA ASN A 61 -12.40 -4.86 -1.59
C ASN A 61 -11.84 -3.43 -1.49
N ALA A 62 -11.02 -3.15 -0.48
CA ALA A 62 -10.37 -1.86 -0.32
C ALA A 62 -9.46 -1.52 -1.50
N ARG A 63 -8.72 -2.51 -2.06
CA ARG A 63 -7.91 -2.31 -3.26
C ARG A 63 -8.79 -1.80 -4.40
N TRP A 64 -9.86 -2.52 -4.74
CA TRP A 64 -10.76 -2.12 -5.82
C TRP A 64 -11.27 -0.68 -5.64
N ARG A 65 -11.73 -0.33 -4.43
CA ARG A 65 -12.20 1.04 -4.11
C ARG A 65 -11.10 2.10 -4.21
N CYS A 66 -9.88 1.80 -3.77
CA CYS A 66 -8.75 2.73 -3.91
C CYS A 66 -8.42 3.00 -5.38
N LEU A 67 -8.53 1.97 -6.23
CA LEU A 67 -8.30 2.14 -7.67
C LEU A 67 -9.36 3.02 -8.32
N GLU A 68 -10.64 2.80 -7.98
CA GLU A 68 -11.73 3.66 -8.46
C GLU A 68 -11.58 5.12 -8.01
N ALA A 69 -11.15 5.35 -6.76
CA ALA A 69 -10.88 6.70 -6.26
C ALA A 69 -9.69 7.35 -6.99
N GLY A 70 -8.60 6.59 -7.20
CA GLY A 70 -7.41 7.08 -7.89
C GLY A 70 -7.58 7.32 -9.39
N GLU A 71 -8.46 6.58 -10.07
CA GLU A 71 -8.81 6.80 -11.48
C GLU A 71 -9.58 8.12 -11.70
N GLN A 72 -10.25 8.64 -10.68
CA GLN A 72 -10.91 9.95 -10.70
C GLN A 72 -9.92 11.11 -10.45
N GLY A 73 -8.71 10.82 -9.98
CA GLY A 73 -7.60 11.75 -9.81
C GLY A 73 -6.67 11.83 -11.02
N LEU A 74 -5.90 12.93 -11.11
CA LEU A 74 -4.86 13.10 -12.13
C LEU A 74 -3.85 11.94 -12.05
N GLN A 75 -3.82 11.10 -13.08
CA GLN A 75 -2.81 10.06 -13.21
C GLN A 75 -1.42 10.72 -13.28
N ALA A 76 -0.48 10.29 -12.46
CA ALA A 76 0.91 10.67 -12.65
C ALA A 76 1.33 10.25 -14.06
N GLU A 77 1.86 11.18 -14.86
CA GLU A 77 2.48 10.83 -16.13
C GLU A 77 3.52 9.73 -15.87
N ALA A 78 3.62 8.78 -16.78
CA ALA A 78 4.66 7.77 -16.74
C ALA A 78 6.02 8.46 -16.96
N VAL A 79 6.56 9.04 -15.90
CA VAL A 79 7.92 9.57 -15.91
C VAL A 79 8.82 8.36 -16.01
N ASP A 80 9.56 8.27 -17.11
CA ASP A 80 10.68 7.33 -17.27
C ASP A 80 11.80 7.75 -16.32
N LEU A 81 11.59 7.48 -15.03
CA LEU A 81 12.60 7.66 -14.01
C LEU A 81 13.61 6.56 -14.22
N LYS A 82 14.86 6.96 -14.51
CA LYS A 82 15.99 6.05 -14.46
C LYS A 82 15.98 5.38 -13.10
N GLN A 83 15.79 4.08 -13.13
CA GLN A 83 15.84 3.25 -11.96
C GLN A 83 17.28 3.21 -11.46
N ASP A 84 17.58 3.97 -10.40
CA ASP A 84 18.91 4.01 -9.83
C ASP A 84 19.16 2.84 -8.88
N GLU A 85 20.40 2.37 -8.82
CA GLU A 85 20.83 1.43 -7.78
C GLU A 85 20.74 2.09 -6.39
N LEU A 86 20.45 1.28 -5.38
CA LEU A 86 20.34 1.75 -3.99
C LEU A 86 21.67 2.38 -3.56
N ALA A 87 21.62 3.66 -3.17
CA ALA A 87 22.80 4.42 -2.80
C ALA A 87 23.15 4.20 -1.31
N GLU A 88 24.45 4.15 -0.99
CA GLU A 88 24.92 4.08 0.40
C GLU A 88 24.50 5.32 1.22
N SER A 89 24.27 6.46 0.57
CA SER A 89 23.80 7.70 1.22
C SER A 89 22.32 7.68 1.59
N ALA A 90 21.53 6.71 1.09
CA ALA A 90 20.08 6.70 1.23
C ALA A 90 19.58 6.82 2.68
N PRO A 91 20.16 6.13 3.70
CA PRO A 91 19.72 6.27 5.08
C PRO A 91 19.75 7.72 5.58
N SER A 92 20.82 8.46 5.27
CA SER A 92 20.98 9.86 5.70
C SER A 92 20.02 10.83 4.99
N GLN A 93 19.56 10.49 3.78
CA GLN A 93 18.51 11.25 3.09
C GLN A 93 17.14 10.92 3.69
N ILE A 94 16.85 9.63 3.97
CA ILE A 94 15.58 9.16 4.54
C ILE A 94 15.31 9.80 5.92
N GLU A 95 16.33 9.98 6.77
CA GLU A 95 16.19 10.63 8.08
C GLU A 95 15.64 12.08 8.00
N LYS A 96 15.74 12.73 6.84
CA LYS A 96 15.26 14.10 6.60
C LYS A 96 13.83 14.13 6.05
N LEU A 97 13.22 12.98 5.75
CA LEU A 97 11.89 12.90 5.18
C LEU A 97 10.82 12.80 6.25
N GLU A 98 9.69 13.45 6.00
CA GLU A 98 8.47 13.20 6.75
C GLU A 98 7.92 11.79 6.42
N PRO A 99 7.43 11.02 7.41
CA PRO A 99 6.93 9.66 7.18
C PRO A 99 5.83 9.57 6.11
N GLN A 100 5.02 10.63 5.95
CA GLN A 100 3.95 10.71 4.95
C GLN A 100 4.49 10.69 3.52
N GLN A 101 5.74 11.10 3.30
CA GLN A 101 6.37 11.08 1.98
C GLN A 101 6.37 9.68 1.36
N PHE A 102 6.48 8.65 2.20
CA PHE A 102 6.45 7.27 1.73
C PHE A 102 5.08 6.86 1.17
N ALA A 103 3.98 7.35 1.75
CA ALA A 103 2.64 7.11 1.21
C ALA A 103 2.45 7.82 -0.13
N ILE A 104 2.95 9.06 -0.28
CA ILE A 104 2.90 9.82 -1.54
C ILE A 104 3.64 9.06 -2.65
N TRP A 105 4.80 8.49 -2.34
CA TRP A 105 5.57 7.71 -3.30
C TRP A 105 4.89 6.40 -3.68
N ILE A 106 4.30 5.68 -2.72
CA ILE A 106 3.55 4.46 -3.03
C ILE A 106 2.33 4.80 -3.88
N SER A 107 1.52 5.80 -3.51
CA SER A 107 0.31 6.17 -4.25
C SER A 107 0.62 6.67 -5.66
N GLY A 108 1.79 7.30 -5.87
CA GLY A 108 2.28 7.74 -7.18
C GLY A 108 2.74 6.61 -8.11
N ALA A 109 2.96 5.39 -7.60
CA ALA A 109 3.37 4.26 -8.44
C ALA A 109 2.23 3.78 -9.36
N PRO A 110 2.54 3.22 -10.55
CA PRO A 110 1.53 2.64 -11.42
C PRO A 110 0.92 1.35 -10.82
N GLU A 111 -0.30 1.01 -11.20
CA GLU A 111 -0.82 -0.34 -10.93
C GLU A 111 -0.23 -1.36 -11.94
N PRO A 112 0.06 -2.61 -11.53
CA PRO A 112 -0.19 -3.22 -10.20
C PRO A 112 0.94 -3.01 -9.15
N GLN A 113 1.95 -2.18 -9.45
CA GLN A 113 3.10 -1.94 -8.57
C GLN A 113 2.71 -1.28 -7.25
N ARG A 114 1.83 -0.28 -7.29
CA ARG A 114 1.31 0.44 -6.11
C ARG A 114 0.69 -0.52 -5.10
N THR A 115 -0.27 -1.34 -5.51
CA THR A 115 -0.86 -2.38 -4.65
C THR A 115 0.22 -3.31 -4.08
N ALA A 116 1.17 -3.77 -4.90
CA ALA A 116 2.23 -4.66 -4.45
C ALA A 116 3.13 -4.02 -3.38
N LEU A 117 3.53 -2.76 -3.58
CA LEU A 117 4.33 -1.98 -2.64
C LEU A 117 3.56 -1.74 -1.33
N ALA A 118 2.30 -1.29 -1.41
CA ALA A 118 1.47 -1.03 -0.25
C ALA A 118 1.32 -2.28 0.62
N LEU A 119 1.00 -3.44 0.04
CA LEU A 119 0.84 -4.69 0.80
C LEU A 119 2.17 -5.22 1.35
N PHE A 120 3.27 -5.11 0.59
CA PHE A 120 4.58 -5.59 1.02
C PHE A 120 5.11 -4.78 2.21
N TYR A 121 5.03 -3.45 2.14
CA TYR A 121 5.56 -2.57 3.19
C TYR A 121 4.65 -2.39 4.41
N LEU A 122 3.42 -2.91 4.37
CA LEU A 122 2.63 -3.10 5.59
C LEU A 122 3.23 -4.16 6.52
N ASP A 123 4.05 -5.07 5.98
CA ASP A 123 4.71 -6.17 6.71
C ASP A 123 3.73 -7.09 7.47
N GLU A 124 2.56 -7.32 6.85
CA GLU A 124 1.43 -8.01 7.48
C GLU A 124 0.96 -9.25 6.71
N PHE A 125 1.55 -9.49 5.54
CA PHE A 125 1.13 -10.54 4.63
C PHE A 125 2.30 -11.49 4.37
N ASN A 126 2.03 -12.79 4.42
CA ASN A 126 2.99 -13.74 3.90
C ASN A 126 2.97 -13.72 2.36
N TYR A 127 4.00 -14.32 1.75
CA TYR A 127 4.17 -14.31 0.31
C TYR A 127 2.96 -14.87 -0.48
N ARG A 128 2.27 -15.89 0.04
CA ARG A 128 1.08 -16.46 -0.63
C ARG A 128 -0.11 -15.51 -0.55
N GLU A 129 -0.26 -14.80 0.55
CA GLU A 129 -1.33 -13.82 0.72
C GLU A 129 -1.12 -12.61 -0.19
N LEU A 130 0.12 -12.12 -0.30
CA LEU A 130 0.48 -11.07 -1.27
C LEU A 130 0.03 -11.44 -2.68
N LEU A 131 0.46 -12.59 -3.18
CA LEU A 131 0.07 -13.07 -4.52
C LEU A 131 -1.45 -13.21 -4.67
N SER A 132 -2.16 -13.56 -3.59
CA SER A 132 -3.60 -13.78 -3.60
C SER A 132 -4.42 -12.48 -3.57
N VAL A 133 -3.87 -11.39 -3.04
CA VAL A 133 -4.52 -10.07 -3.06
C VAL A 133 -4.13 -9.28 -4.31
N THR A 134 -2.88 -9.39 -4.75
CA THR A 134 -2.38 -8.71 -5.96
C THR A 134 -2.78 -9.42 -7.25
N GLU A 135 -3.15 -10.71 -7.18
CA GLU A 135 -3.42 -11.57 -8.34
C GLU A 135 -2.24 -11.71 -9.30
N LEU A 136 -1.02 -11.57 -8.77
CA LEU A 136 0.22 -11.63 -9.53
C LEU A 136 0.85 -13.03 -9.47
N LYS A 137 1.71 -13.32 -10.45
CA LYS A 137 2.63 -14.46 -10.37
C LYS A 137 3.89 -14.08 -9.58
N PRO A 138 4.57 -15.08 -8.97
CA PRO A 138 5.82 -14.87 -8.23
C PRO A 138 6.88 -13.98 -8.94
N PRO A 139 7.23 -14.20 -10.21
CA PRO A 139 8.22 -13.35 -10.90
C PRO A 139 7.73 -11.92 -11.14
N GLU A 140 6.43 -11.72 -11.35
CA GLU A 140 5.84 -10.40 -11.55
C GLU A 140 5.91 -9.59 -10.26
N LEU A 141 5.50 -10.17 -9.14
CA LEU A 141 5.60 -9.54 -7.82
C LEU A 141 7.05 -9.15 -7.49
N SER A 142 8.00 -10.07 -7.71
CA SER A 142 9.43 -9.80 -7.46
C SER A 142 9.94 -8.62 -8.30
N LYS A 143 9.62 -8.62 -9.61
CA LYS A 143 10.01 -7.55 -10.52
C LYS A 143 9.46 -6.19 -10.07
N LEU A 144 8.16 -6.12 -9.78
CA LEU A 144 7.51 -4.87 -9.36
C LEU A 144 8.09 -4.30 -8.07
N LEU A 145 8.41 -5.16 -7.09
CA LEU A 145 9.05 -4.72 -5.84
C LEU A 145 10.48 -4.23 -6.06
N CYS A 146 11.25 -4.89 -6.93
CA CYS A 146 12.60 -4.45 -7.29
C CYS A 146 12.58 -3.10 -8.03
N ASP A 147 11.72 -2.98 -9.04
CA ASP A 147 11.56 -1.75 -9.81
C ASP A 147 11.07 -0.60 -8.91
N GLY A 148 10.18 -0.87 -7.97
CA GLY A 148 9.62 0.12 -7.06
C GLY A 148 10.66 0.65 -6.07
N ARG A 149 11.55 -0.22 -5.57
CA ARG A 149 12.68 0.21 -4.73
C ARG A 149 13.63 1.15 -5.47
N ARG A 150 13.89 0.91 -6.76
CA ARG A 150 14.72 1.80 -7.57
C ARG A 150 14.01 3.13 -7.88
N GLN A 151 12.68 3.11 -8.06
CA GLN A 151 11.89 4.34 -8.15
C GLN A 151 11.94 5.15 -6.85
N PHE A 152 11.83 4.51 -5.69
CA PHE A 152 12.01 5.20 -4.40
C PHE A 152 13.39 5.86 -4.30
N GLN A 153 14.45 5.18 -4.73
CA GLN A 153 15.79 5.77 -4.77
C GLN A 153 15.85 6.99 -5.69
N ALA A 154 15.31 6.89 -6.90
CA ALA A 154 15.26 8.02 -7.84
C ALA A 154 14.48 9.21 -7.28
N TRP A 155 13.34 8.97 -6.63
CA TRP A 155 12.56 10.01 -5.94
C TRP A 155 13.30 10.59 -4.74
N LEU A 156 14.00 9.77 -3.97
CA LEU A 156 14.83 10.20 -2.84
C LEU A 156 15.92 11.16 -3.31
N ASP A 157 16.62 10.81 -4.40
CA ASP A 157 17.68 11.64 -4.98
C ASP A 157 17.14 12.94 -5.60
N ALA A 158 15.95 12.90 -6.20
CA ALA A 158 15.29 14.09 -6.72
C ALA A 158 14.80 15.03 -5.60
N THR A 159 14.34 14.47 -4.48
CA THR A 159 13.81 15.24 -3.33
C THR A 159 14.94 15.80 -2.48
N LEU A 160 16.00 15.02 -2.29
CA LEU A 160 17.16 15.34 -1.47
C LEU A 160 18.41 14.98 -2.27
N PRO A 161 18.96 15.92 -3.07
CA PRO A 161 20.14 15.66 -3.87
C PRO A 161 21.29 15.09 -3.04
N ARG A 162 22.03 14.15 -3.61
CA ARG A 162 23.22 13.60 -2.98
C ARG A 162 24.20 14.75 -2.74
N THR A 163 24.60 14.95 -1.50
CA THR A 163 25.77 15.78 -1.21
C THR A 163 26.97 15.06 -1.80
N GLU A 164 27.47 15.52 -2.93
CA GLU A 164 28.77 15.08 -3.46
C GLU A 164 29.83 15.41 -2.40
N THR A 165 30.46 14.38 -1.84
CA THR A 165 31.68 14.49 -1.03
C THR A 165 32.88 14.15 -1.88
#